data_AF-A0A2S9GFF7-F1
#
_entry.id   AF-A0A2S9GFF7-F1
#
_cell.length_a   1.000
_cell.length_b   1.000
_cell.length_c   1.000
_cell.angle_alpha   90.00
_cell.angle_beta   90.00
_cell.angle_gamma   90.00
#
_symmetry.space_group_name_H-M   'P 1'
#
loop_
_entity.id
_entity.type
_entity.pdbx_description
1 polymer ?
#
loop_
_entity_poly.entity_id
_entity_poly.type
_entity_poly.pdbx_seq_one_letter_code
_entity_poly.pdbx_strand_id
1 'polypeptide(L)'
;ICRGAQVLNVALGGTLHQHLPDVVGHTRHQQGNAVFTTSSITPVPGTTVATLVGSDTEAQCYHHQAIDRLGDGLIVSASDADGV
;
A
#
# COMPACT_ATOMS: atom_id res chain seq x y z
N ILE A 1 -2.02 4.60 7.68
CA ILE A 1 -0.73 5.28 7.45
C ILE A 1 0.40 4.26 7.51
N CYS A 2 1.04 3.95 6.38
CA CYS A 2 2.22 3.08 6.21
C CYS A 2 2.29 1.92 7.21
N ARG A 3 3.25 1.94 8.15
CA ARG A 3 3.46 0.88 9.16
C ARG A 3 2.21 0.53 9.97
N GLY A 4 1.31 1.47 10.22
CA GLY A 4 0.06 1.20 10.93
C GLY A 4 -0.83 0.19 10.20
N ALA A 5 -0.93 0.27 8.86
CA ALA A 5 -1.70 -0.70 8.07
C ALA A 5 -1.04 -2.08 8.08
N GLN A 6 0.29 -2.13 8.01
CA GLN A 6 1.08 -3.37 8.07
C GLN A 6 0.95 -4.07 9.44
N VAL A 7 1.01 -3.31 10.53
CA VAL A 7 0.82 -3.83 11.89
C VAL A 7 -0.60 -4.40 12.06
N LEU A 8 -1.62 -3.68 11.59
CA LEU A 8 -3.00 -4.17 11.60
C LEU A 8 -3.13 -5.48 10.81
N ASN A 9 -2.54 -5.54 9.62
CA ASN A 9 -2.57 -6.73 8.77
C ASN A 9 -1.95 -7.95 9.46
N VAL A 10 -0.76 -7.80 10.02
CA VAL A 10 -0.05 -8.88 10.73
C VAL A 10 -0.80 -9.30 12.00
N ALA A 11 -1.36 -8.35 12.75
CA ALA A 11 -2.15 -8.63 13.94
C ALA A 11 -3.40 -9.48 13.63
N LEU A 12 -3.91 -9.39 12.39
CA LEU A 12 -5.04 -10.18 11.89
C LEU A 12 -4.59 -11.41 11.06
N GLY A 13 -3.34 -11.85 11.19
CA GLY A 13 -2.85 -13.11 10.57
C GLY A 13 -2.33 -12.99 9.13
N GLY A 14 -2.24 -11.77 8.59
CA GLY A 14 -1.64 -11.49 7.29
C GLY A 14 -0.11 -11.54 7.30
N THR A 15 0.50 -11.45 6.11
CA THR A 15 1.95 -11.41 5.91
C THR A 15 2.39 -10.12 5.20
N LEU A 16 3.69 -9.87 5.20
CA LEU A 16 4.31 -8.74 4.49
C LEU A 16 5.40 -9.24 3.56
N HIS A 17 5.50 -8.63 2.38
CA HIS A 17 6.72 -8.65 1.61
C HIS A 17 7.80 -7.88 2.38
N GLN A 18 8.83 -8.60 2.85
CA GLN A 18 9.88 -8.01 3.70
C GLN A 18 10.77 -7.03 2.95
N HIS A 19 10.96 -7.24 1.64
CA HIS A 19 11.70 -6.35 0.77
C HIS A 19 10.94 -6.20 -0.56
N LEU A 20 10.19 -5.11 -0.68
CA LEU A 20 9.33 -4.85 -1.84
C LEU A 20 10.09 -4.77 -3.18
N PRO A 21 11.33 -4.23 -3.26
CA PRO A 21 12.09 -4.24 -4.51
C PRO A 21 12.30 -5.64 -5.11
N ASP A 22 12.36 -6.70 -4.30
CA ASP A 22 12.47 -8.08 -4.79
C ASP A 22 11.18 -8.57 -5.48
N VAL A 23 10.06 -7.91 -5.23
CA VAL A 23 8.73 -8.26 -5.75
C VAL A 23 8.38 -7.43 -6.98
N VAL A 24 8.60 -6.12 -6.93
CA VAL A 24 8.22 -5.18 -8.01
C VAL A 24 9.38 -4.83 -8.96
N GLY A 25 10.63 -5.20 -8.62
CA GLY A 25 11.81 -4.99 -9.47
C GLY A 25 12.38 -3.56 -9.48
N HIS A 26 11.93 -2.69 -8.56
CA HIS A 26 12.42 -1.31 -8.45
C HIS A 26 12.26 -0.70 -7.05
N THR A 27 12.89 0.44 -6.81
CA THR A 27 12.86 1.16 -5.52
C THR A 27 11.89 2.35 -5.47
N ARG A 28 10.95 2.49 -6.43
CA ARG A 28 10.04 3.65 -6.52
C ARG A 28 9.25 3.95 -5.24
N HIS A 29 8.87 2.90 -4.50
CA HIS A 29 8.14 3.01 -3.22
C HIS A 29 8.99 3.58 -2.06
N GLN A 30 10.32 3.57 -2.21
CA GLN A 30 11.26 4.18 -1.27
C GLN A 30 12.54 4.62 -2.01
N GLN A 31 12.60 5.86 -2.48
CA GLN A 31 13.82 6.40 -3.10
C GLN A 31 14.98 6.61 -2.11
N GLY A 32 14.69 6.60 -0.81
CA GLY A 32 15.67 6.83 0.25
C GLY A 32 15.83 8.32 0.58
N ASN A 33 16.80 8.64 1.45
CA ASN A 33 17.10 10.01 1.89
C ASN A 33 15.90 10.79 2.44
N ALA A 34 14.91 10.10 3.01
CA ALA A 34 13.64 10.68 3.49
C ALA A 34 12.85 11.46 2.42
N VAL A 35 13.09 11.16 1.13
CA VAL A 35 12.35 11.73 0.01
C VAL A 35 11.15 10.83 -0.28
N PHE A 36 9.95 11.40 -0.14
CA PHE A 36 8.70 10.75 -0.50
C PHE A 36 8.51 10.80 -2.01
N THR A 37 7.98 9.72 -2.57
CA THR A 37 7.49 9.71 -3.95
C THR A 37 5.98 9.94 -3.96
N THR A 38 5.47 10.49 -5.05
CA THR A 38 4.04 10.51 -5.30
C THR A 38 3.66 9.27 -6.10
N SER A 39 2.64 8.54 -5.65
CA SER A 39 2.07 7.40 -6.36
C SER A 39 0.61 7.67 -6.71
N SER A 40 0.24 7.36 -7.95
CA SER A 40 -1.17 7.30 -8.35
C SER A 40 -1.80 6.05 -7.75
N ILE A 41 -2.94 6.22 -7.10
CA ILE A 41 -3.66 5.20 -6.36
C ILE A 41 -5.06 5.08 -6.96
N THR A 42 -5.49 3.86 -7.22
CA THR A 42 -6.84 3.53 -7.67
C THR A 42 -7.64 2.94 -6.50
N PRO A 43 -8.59 3.68 -5.92
CA PRO A 43 -9.50 3.16 -4.91
C PRO A 43 -10.45 2.08 -5.46
N VAL A 44 -10.77 1.10 -4.61
CA VAL A 44 -11.75 0.05 -4.94
C VAL A 44 -13.17 0.59 -4.77
N PRO A 45 -14.05 0.49 -5.78
CA PRO A 45 -15.44 0.94 -5.68
C PRO A 45 -16.18 0.34 -4.47
N GLY A 46 -17.00 1.16 -3.81
CA GLY A 46 -17.77 0.74 -2.63
C GLY A 46 -17.01 0.81 -1.31
N THR A 47 -15.74 1.21 -1.31
CA THR A 47 -14.97 1.45 -0.08
C THR A 47 -15.06 2.90 0.37
N THR A 48 -14.82 3.13 1.67
CA THR A 48 -14.78 4.49 2.23
C THR A 48 -13.72 5.36 1.53
N VAL A 49 -12.59 4.78 1.12
CA VAL A 49 -11.55 5.51 0.37
C VAL A 49 -12.12 6.03 -0.94
N ALA A 50 -12.79 5.17 -1.73
CA ALA A 50 -13.41 5.58 -2.99
C ALA A 50 -14.48 6.66 -2.81
N THR A 51 -15.25 6.63 -1.71
CA THR A 51 -16.22 7.69 -1.39
C THR A 51 -15.54 9.02 -1.08
N LEU A 52 -14.37 9.01 -0.45
CA LEU A 52 -13.68 10.22 -0.02
C LEU A 52 -12.87 10.88 -1.14
N VAL A 53 -12.23 10.08 -2.00
CA VAL A 53 -11.25 10.59 -2.97
C VAL A 53 -11.63 10.34 -4.44
N GLY A 54 -12.72 9.62 -4.69
CA GLY A 54 -13.15 9.26 -6.05
C GLY A 54 -12.47 8.01 -6.59
N SER A 55 -12.37 7.90 -7.91
CA SER A 55 -11.85 6.71 -8.60
C SER A 55 -10.35 6.72 -8.86
N ASP A 56 -9.69 7.86 -8.64
CA ASP A 56 -8.23 8.03 -8.79
C ASP A 56 -7.77 9.15 -7.87
N THR A 57 -6.58 9.00 -7.29
CA THR A 57 -5.96 10.04 -6.46
C THR A 57 -4.44 9.86 -6.39
N GLU A 58 -3.75 10.84 -5.80
CA GLU A 58 -2.32 10.76 -5.53
C GLU A 58 -2.06 10.62 -4.03
N ALA A 59 -1.08 9.80 -3.66
CA ALA A 59 -0.63 9.63 -2.29
C ALA A 59 0.89 9.74 -2.16
N GLN A 60 1.33 10.26 -1.01
CA GLN A 60 2.75 10.26 -0.65
C GLN A 60 3.18 8.86 -0.20
N CYS A 61 4.26 8.35 -0.79
CA CYS A 61 4.76 7.00 -0.62
C CYS A 61 6.21 7.02 -0.10
N TYR A 62 6.44 6.23 0.96
CA TYR A 62 7.76 5.96 1.51
C TYR A 62 7.74 4.67 2.35
N HIS A 63 7.90 3.53 1.68
CA HIS A 63 8.00 2.22 2.32
C HIS A 63 8.77 1.21 1.47
N HIS A 64 9.52 0.33 2.13
CA HIS A 64 10.21 -0.79 1.48
C HIS A 64 9.55 -2.16 1.73
N GLN A 65 8.39 -2.15 2.38
CA GLN A 65 7.60 -3.32 2.73
C GLN A 65 6.17 -3.07 2.25
N ALA A 66 5.47 -4.14 1.87
CA ALA A 66 4.06 -4.11 1.49
C ALA A 66 3.32 -5.30 2.10
N ILE A 67 1.99 -5.25 2.07
CA ILE A 67 1.16 -6.41 2.40
C ILE A 67 1.34 -7.47 1.31
N ASP A 68 1.53 -8.72 1.73
CA ASP A 68 1.63 -9.90 0.84
C ASP A 68 0.30 -10.66 0.89
N ARG A 69 0.00 -11.27 2.04
CA ARG A 69 -1.32 -11.85 2.32
C ARG A 69 -2.10 -10.95 3.26
N LEU A 70 -3.36 -10.67 2.92
CA LEU A 70 -4.27 -9.96 3.81
C LEU A 70 -4.59 -10.79 5.05
N GLY A 71 -4.73 -10.10 6.18
CA GLY A 71 -5.27 -10.65 7.41
C GLY A 71 -6.79 -10.83 7.35
N ASP A 72 -7.32 -11.60 8.30
CA ASP A 72 -8.71 -11.99 8.35
C ASP A 72 -9.63 -10.77 8.53
N GLY A 73 -10.72 -10.75 7.75
CA GLY A 73 -11.71 -9.67 7.78
C GLY A 73 -11.26 -8.35 7.14
N LEU A 74 -10.06 -8.30 6.56
CA LEU A 74 -9.58 -7.14 5.81
C LEU A 74 -9.94 -7.25 4.32
N ILE A 75 -10.11 -6.09 3.69
CA ILE A 75 -10.27 -5.96 2.24
C ILE A 75 -9.22 -4.96 1.71
N VAL A 76 -8.83 -5.12 0.45
CA VAL A 76 -8.09 -4.07 -0.28
C VAL A 76 -9.04 -2.91 -0.53
N SER A 77 -8.65 -1.69 -0.12
CA SER A 77 -9.45 -0.49 -0.36
C SER A 77 -8.89 0.41 -1.46
N ALA A 78 -7.61 0.26 -1.80
CA ALA A 78 -6.97 0.90 -2.94
C ALA A 78 -5.66 0.18 -3.25
N SER A 79 -5.15 0.34 -4.47
CA SER A 79 -3.81 -0.10 -4.86
C SER A 79 -3.20 0.87 -5.87
N ASP A 80 -1.89 0.86 -6.00
CA ASP A 80 -1.18 1.56 -7.08
C ASP A 80 -1.04 0.70 -8.35
N ALA A 81 -0.30 1.20 -9.34
CA ALA A 81 -0.07 0.51 -10.62
C ALA A 81 0.77 -0.78 -10.49
N ASP A 82 1.52 -0.96 -9.40
CA ASP A 82 2.28 -2.18 -9.11
C ASP A 82 1.43 -3.20 -8.32
N GLY A 83 0.19 -2.85 -7.97
CA GLY A 83 -0.71 -3.68 -7.17
C GLY A 83 -0.47 -3.59 -5.67
N VAL A 84 0.24 -2.55 -5.20
CA VAL A 84 0.59 -2.32 -3.78
C VAL A 84 -0.39 -1.37 -3.09
#